data_AF-A0A162IJ96-F1
#
_entry.id   AF-A0A162IJ96-F1
#
_cell.length_a   1.000
_cell.length_b   1.000
_cell.length_c   1.000
_cell.angle_alpha   90.00
_cell.angle_beta   90.00
_cell.angle_gamma   90.00
#
_symmetry.space_group_name_H-M   'P 1'
#
loop_
_entity.id
_entity.type
_entity.pdbx_description
1 polymer ?
#
loop_
_entity_poly.entity_id
_entity_poly.type
_entity_poly.pdbx_seq_one_letter_code
_entity_poly.pdbx_strand_id
1 'polypeptide(L)' 'MIRVYGKEDCAKCKNLKMILEGKELEFEYVEDKKQLMMIASKARIMSAPVVEYQEKVYSMDDFLRVIA' A
#
# COMPACT_ATOMS: atom_id res chain seq x y z
N MET A 1 -10.91 -1.88 -6.19
CA MET A 1 -10.33 -2.75 -5.13
C MET A 1 -9.02 -2.13 -4.67
N ILE A 2 -8.76 -2.07 -3.38
CA ILE A 2 -7.49 -1.56 -2.84
C ILE A 2 -6.44 -2.67 -2.96
N ARG A 3 -5.25 -2.38 -3.47
CA ARG A 3 -4.15 -3.35 -3.51
C ARG A 3 -2.93 -2.76 -2.80
N VAL A 4 -2.47 -3.45 -1.77
CA VAL A 4 -1.37 -3.03 -0.91
C VAL A 4 -0.14 -3.87 -1.24
N TYR A 5 0.91 -3.21 -1.70
CA TYR A 5 2.21 -3.82 -1.93
C TYR A 5 3.08 -3.61 -0.70
N GLY A 6 3.40 -4.70 -0.04
CA GLY A 6 4.19 -4.74 1.18
C GLY A 6 5.48 -5.53 1.02
N LYS A 7 6.24 -5.58 2.11
CA LYS A 7 7.39 -6.47 2.26
C LYS A 7 7.35 -7.11 3.64
N GLU A 8 8.02 -8.25 3.77
CA GLU A 8 8.25 -8.88 5.08
C GLU A 8 8.93 -7.89 6.05
N ASP A 9 8.58 -8.03 7.32
CA ASP A 9 9.09 -7.22 8.43
C ASP A 9 8.97 -5.70 8.23
N CYS A 10 7.81 -5.25 7.76
CA CYS A 10 7.50 -3.84 7.53
C CYS A 10 6.46 -3.32 8.54
N ALA A 11 6.91 -2.57 9.55
CA ALA A 11 6.02 -1.97 10.56
C ALA A 11 4.94 -1.07 9.94
N LYS A 12 5.30 -0.24 8.95
CA LYS A 12 4.35 0.61 8.23
C LYS A 12 3.30 -0.19 7.46
N CYS A 13 3.69 -1.34 6.88
CA CYS A 13 2.78 -2.21 6.14
C CYS A 13 1.76 -2.87 7.07
N LYS A 14 2.21 -3.34 8.24
CA LYS A 14 1.33 -3.87 9.30
C LYS A 14 0.35 -2.81 9.79
N ASN A 15 0.83 -1.59 10.03
CA ASN A 15 -0.03 -0.49 10.47
C ASN A 15 -1.10 -0.14 9.42
N LEU A 16 -0.72 0.00 8.15
CA LEU A 16 -1.69 0.25 7.07
C LEU A 16 -2.74 -0.87 7.00
N LYS A 17 -2.32 -2.14 7.10
CA LYS A 17 -3.25 -3.29 7.11
C LYS A 17 -4.30 -3.16 8.22
N MET A 18 -3.86 -2.87 9.45
CA MET A 18 -4.78 -2.67 10.58
C MET A 18 -5.75 -1.51 10.38
N ILE A 19 -5.31 -0.41 9.75
CA ILE A 19 -6.18 0.74 9.45
C ILE A 19 -7.26 0.35 8.42
N LEU A 20 -6.90 -0.42 7.39
CA LEU A 20 -7.85 -0.88 6.37
C LEU A 20 -8.86 -1.88 6.94
N GLU A 21 -8.38 -2.83 7.75
CA GLU A 21 -9.24 -3.78 8.47
C GLU A 21 -10.18 -3.06 9.44
N GLY A 22 -9.68 -2.07 10.19
CA GLY A 22 -10.50 -1.28 11.12
C GLY A 22 -11.54 -0.38 10.46
N LYS A 23 -11.38 -0.08 9.16
CA LYS A 23 -12.36 0.64 8.34
C LYS A 23 -13.26 -0.31 7.52
N GLU A 24 -13.13 -1.63 7.71
CA GLU A 24 -13.87 -2.66 6.96
C GLU A 24 -13.70 -2.53 5.44
N LEU A 25 -12.54 -2.07 4.99
CA LEU A 25 -12.25 -1.91 3.56
C LEU A 25 -11.71 -3.23 2.99
N GLU A 26 -12.25 -3.66 1.84
CA GLU A 26 -11.69 -4.79 1.12
C GLU A 26 -10.37 -4.41 0.42
N PHE A 27 -9.31 -5.14 0.73
CA PHE A 27 -8.01 -4.98 0.11
C PHE A 27 -7.32 -6.32 -0.17
N GLU A 28 -6.49 -6.32 -1.21
CA GLU A 28 -5.54 -7.39 -1.50
C GLU A 28 -4.17 -7.00 -0.97
N TYR A 29 -3.50 -7.90 -0.24
CA TYR A 29 -2.13 -7.69 0.21
C TYR A 29 -1.17 -8.54 -0.63
N VAL A 30 -0.25 -7.87 -1.32
CA VAL A 30 0.74 -8.49 -2.20
C VAL A 30 2.11 -8.37 -1.54
N GLU A 31 2.67 -9.51 -1.15
CA GLU A 31 4.02 -9.63 -0.58
C GLU A 31 5.01 -10.13 -1.64
N ASP A 32 5.15 -9.36 -2.72
CA ASP A 32 6.10 -9.64 -3.79
C ASP A 32 7.04 -8.43 -3.95
N LYS A 33 8.31 -8.64 -3.58
CA LYS A 33 9.34 -7.60 -3.63
C LYS A 33 9.57 -7.05 -5.04
N LYS A 34 9.48 -7.87 -6.09
CA LYS A 34 9.67 -7.42 -7.48
C LYS A 34 8.51 -6.53 -7.91
N GLN A 35 7.27 -6.94 -7.60
CA GLN A 35 6.08 -6.14 -7.93
C GLN A 35 6.07 -4.82 -7.15
N LEU A 36 6.36 -4.86 -5.86
CA LEU A 36 6.52 -3.67 -5.03
C LEU A 36 7.52 -2.70 -5.65
N MET A 37 8.74 -3.17 -5.99
CA MET A 37 9.76 -2.32 -6.61
C MET A 37 9.31 -1.74 -7.95
N MET A 38 8.64 -2.53 -8.78
CA MET A 38 8.16 -2.10 -10.10
C MET A 38 7.14 -0.97 -9.98
N ILE A 39 6.14 -1.11 -9.10
CA ILE A 39 5.08 -0.11 -8.93
C ILE A 39 5.59 1.12 -8.19
N ALA A 40 6.39 0.91 -7.14
CA ALA A 40 7.03 2.00 -6.39
C ALA A 40 7.89 2.88 -7.31
N SER A 41 8.70 2.27 -8.19
CA SER A 41 9.55 2.97 -9.16
C SER A 41 8.74 3.79 -10.17
N LYS A 42 7.67 3.21 -10.73
CA LYS A 42 6.75 3.94 -11.64
C LYS A 42 6.15 5.18 -10.98
N ALA A 43 5.82 5.09 -9.69
CA ALA A 43 5.24 6.17 -8.91
C ALA A 43 6.28 7.10 -8.25
N ARG A 44 7.58 6.85 -8.45
CA ARG A 44 8.69 7.54 -7.77
C ARG A 44 8.60 7.50 -6.24
N ILE A 45 8.04 6.42 -5.70
CA ILE A 45 7.97 6.14 -4.27
C ILE A 45 9.14 5.25 -3.87
N MET A 46 9.88 5.63 -2.83
CA MET A 46 11.06 4.89 -2.36
C MET A 46 10.82 4.11 -1.05
N SER A 47 9.58 4.08 -0.55
CA SER A 47 9.21 3.43 0.70
C SER A 47 8.11 2.40 0.52
N ALA A 48 8.07 1.41 1.40
CA ALA A 48 6.91 0.53 1.58
C ALA A 48 6.07 0.98 2.79
N PRO A 49 4.75 0.70 2.81
CA PRO A 49 3.95 0.08 1.75
C PRO A 49 3.65 1.06 0.59
N VAL A 50 3.24 0.50 -0.55
CA VAL A 50 2.69 1.24 -1.70
C VAL A 50 1.28 0.76 -1.96
N VAL A 51 0.36 1.67 -2.27
CA VAL A 51 -1.06 1.34 -2.47
C VAL A 51 -1.47 1.66 -3.89
N GLU A 52 -2.08 0.71 -4.59
CA GLU A 52 -2.78 0.92 -5.85
C GLU A 52 -4.29 0.98 -5.57
N TYR A 53 -4.92 2.09 -5.97
CA TYR A 53 -6.34 2.32 -5.81
C TYR A 53 -6.85 3.25 -6.90
N GLN A 54 -7.95 2.85 -7.58
CA GLN A 54 -8.54 3.61 -8.70
C GLN A 54 -7.48 4.04 -9.75
N GLU A 55 -6.67 3.08 -10.20
CA GLU A 55 -5.61 3.28 -11.21
C GLU A 55 -4.51 4.28 -10.82
N LYS A 56 -4.47 4.68 -9.55
CA LYS A 56 -3.46 5.57 -8.98
C LYS A 56 -2.62 4.82 -7.95
N VAL A 57 -1.37 5.25 -7.85
CA VAL A 57 -0.40 4.70 -6.92
C VAL A 57 -0.10 5.75 -5.85
N TYR A 58 -0.19 5.34 -4.59
CA TYR A 58 -0.04 6.21 -3.43
C TYR A 58 1.06 5.71 -2.50
N SER A 59 1.74 6.66 -1.87
CA SER A 59 2.46 6.38 -0.63
C SER A 59 1.45 6.07 0.49
N MET A 60 1.91 5.49 1.60
CA MET A 60 1.06 5.32 2.78
C MET A 60 0.43 6.65 3.23
N ASP A 61 1.23 7.70 3.36
CA ASP A 61 0.78 8.99 3.88
C ASP A 61 -0.24 9.67 2.96
N ASP A 62 -0.04 9.56 1.64
CA ASP A 62 -1.00 10.09 0.66
C ASP A 62 -2.29 9.27 0.67
N PHE A 63 -2.18 7.94 0.74
CA PHE A 63 -3.35 7.07 0.74
C PHE A 63 -4.22 7.30 1.97
N LEU A 64 -3.62 7.51 3.14
CA LEU A 64 -4.35 7.81 4.37
C LEU A 64 -5.22 9.07 4.24
N ARG A 65 -4.81 10.06 3.43
CA ARG A 65 -5.62 11.25 3.14
C ARG A 65 -6.78 10.98 2.18
N VAL A 66 -6.64 9.96 1.32
CA VAL A 66 -7.69 9.54 0.37
C VAL A 66 -8.81 8.81 1.10
N ILE A 67 -8.47 8.03 2.13
CA ILE A 67 -9.43 7.24 2.92
C ILE A 67 -9.80 7.88 4.26
N ALA A 68 -9.32 9.12 4.51
CA ALA A 68 -9.60 9.87 5.74
C ALA A 68 -11.08 10.19 5.87
#